data_AF-A0A397BNA5-F1
#
_entry.id   AF-A0A397BNA5-F1
#
_cell.length_a   1.000
_cell.length_b   1.000
_cell.length_c   1.000
_cell.angle_alpha   90.00
_cell.angle_beta   90.00
_cell.angle_gamma   90.00
#
_symmetry.space_group_name_H-M   'P 1'
#
loop_
_entity.id
_entity.type
_entity.pdbx_description
1 polymer ?
#
loop_
_entity_poly.entity_id
_entity_poly.type
_entity_poly.pdbx_seq_one_letter_code
_entity_poly.pdbx_strand_id
1 'polypeptide(L)'
;MLSTKLTSQTFWVAFAVGGQYKKGNGFHIVGAHTDSPCLKIKPVSKIEKEGTIQLGVETYGGGLWTTWFDRDLGVAGRVFVRESDTSMTSRLVLVNRPILRVPMLAIHLQDADARKAFSVNAEEHLRPILATAAAAELTGARPVDKSASHHPLLLDLLATELNVSVDQICDFELSLFDTQ
;
A
#
# COMPACT_ATOMS: atom_id res chain seq x y z
N MET A 1 -8.12 -17.72 30.06
CA MET A 1 -7.63 -16.33 29.88
C MET A 1 -6.92 -16.29 28.53
N LEU A 2 -7.49 -15.64 27.51
CA LEU A 2 -6.77 -15.38 26.26
C LEU A 2 -5.80 -14.23 26.55
N SER A 3 -4.51 -14.42 26.27
CA SER A 3 -3.51 -13.36 26.38
C SER A 3 -2.87 -13.18 25.00
N THR A 4 -3.05 -12.02 24.39
CA THR A 4 -2.40 -11.62 23.13
C THR A 4 -1.24 -10.68 23.46
N LYS A 5 -0.06 -10.93 22.87
CA LYS A 5 1.10 -10.04 22.98
C LYS A 5 1.42 -9.51 21.58
N LEU A 6 1.35 -8.19 21.41
CA LEU A 6 1.57 -7.48 20.15
C LEU A 6 2.98 -6.90 20.13
N THR A 7 3.79 -7.26 19.13
CA THR A 7 5.15 -6.70 18.95
C THR A 7 5.30 -5.86 17.68
N SER A 8 4.48 -6.07 16.64
CA SER A 8 4.56 -5.30 15.38
C SER A 8 3.21 -4.91 14.76
N GLN A 9 2.09 -5.27 15.39
CA GLN A 9 0.71 -5.22 14.83
C GLN A 9 0.48 -6.07 13.56
N THR A 10 1.49 -6.80 13.08
CA THR A 10 1.41 -7.65 11.88
C THR A 10 1.56 -9.15 12.18
N PHE A 11 1.88 -9.51 13.43
CA PHE A 11 2.04 -10.89 13.89
C PHE A 11 1.24 -11.08 15.18
N TRP A 12 0.52 -12.22 15.25
CA TRP A 12 -0.40 -12.52 16.35
C TRP A 12 -0.12 -13.91 16.89
N VAL A 13 -0.03 -14.01 18.21
CA VAL A 13 -0.02 -15.29 18.93
C VAL A 13 -1.23 -15.32 19.84
N ALA A 14 -2.08 -16.32 19.65
CA ALA A 14 -3.17 -16.64 20.55
C ALA A 14 -2.92 -18.04 21.13
N PHE A 15 -3.18 -18.19 22.42
CA PHE A 15 -3.06 -19.48 23.10
C PHE A 15 -4.14 -19.65 24.16
N ALA A 16 -4.48 -20.89 24.46
CA ALA A 16 -5.38 -21.28 25.53
C ALA A 16 -4.67 -22.28 26.45
N VAL A 17 -4.63 -21.97 27.75
CA VAL A 17 -4.03 -22.85 28.76
C VAL A 17 -5.10 -23.80 29.28
N GLY A 18 -4.92 -25.10 29.04
CA GLY A 18 -5.84 -26.13 29.53
C GLY A 18 -5.83 -26.22 31.06
N GLY A 19 -6.98 -26.53 31.67
CA GLY A 19 -7.12 -26.56 33.14
C GLY A 19 -6.22 -27.58 33.85
N GLN A 20 -5.69 -28.58 33.14
CA GLN A 20 -4.76 -29.60 33.64
C GLN A 20 -3.31 -29.36 33.24
N TYR A 21 -2.99 -28.18 32.67
CA TYR A 21 -1.62 -27.86 32.27
C TYR A 21 -0.69 -27.80 33.48
N LYS A 22 0.48 -28.42 33.37
CA LYS A 22 1.59 -28.32 34.33
C LYS A 22 2.86 -27.92 33.58
N LYS A 23 3.79 -27.24 34.27
CA LYS A 23 5.12 -26.95 33.74
C LYS A 23 5.78 -28.25 33.27
N GLY A 24 6.18 -28.30 32.00
CA GLY A 24 6.74 -29.49 31.37
C GLY A 24 5.77 -30.24 30.45
N ASN A 25 4.47 -29.94 30.47
CA ASN A 25 3.54 -30.45 29.47
C ASN A 25 3.85 -29.86 28.08
N GLY A 26 3.49 -30.61 27.03
CA GLY A 26 3.67 -30.20 25.64
C GLY A 26 2.68 -29.12 25.16
N PHE A 27 2.83 -28.72 23.90
CA PHE A 27 2.00 -27.73 23.22
C PHE A 27 1.43 -28.32 21.93
N HIS A 28 0.19 -27.95 21.59
CA HIS A 28 -0.37 -28.13 20.25
C HIS A 28 -0.31 -26.78 19.54
N ILE A 29 0.43 -26.70 18.44
CA ILE A 29 0.73 -25.45 17.74
C ILE A 29 0.25 -25.56 16.30
N VAL A 30 -0.46 -24.53 15.84
CA VAL A 30 -0.79 -24.32 14.42
C VAL A 30 -0.15 -22.99 14.01
N GLY A 31 0.58 -23.00 12.90
CA GLY A 31 1.20 -21.82 12.31
C GLY A 31 0.59 -21.48 10.96
N ALA A 32 0.42 -20.20 10.71
CA ALA A 32 0.05 -19.62 9.42
C ALA A 32 0.78 -18.27 9.25
N HIS A 33 0.63 -17.64 8.09
CA HIS A 33 1.15 -16.30 7.83
C HIS A 33 0.00 -15.36 7.43
N THR A 34 0.18 -14.06 7.64
CA THR A 34 -0.87 -13.03 7.48
C THR A 34 -0.61 -12.10 6.29
N ASP A 35 0.46 -12.33 5.55
CA ASP A 35 0.84 -11.55 4.39
C ASP A 35 0.47 -12.25 3.07
N SER A 36 0.46 -11.49 1.99
CA SER A 36 0.21 -11.99 0.64
C SER A 36 0.99 -11.16 -0.36
N PRO A 37 1.39 -11.73 -1.51
CA PRO A 37 2.07 -10.95 -2.54
C PRO A 37 1.23 -9.74 -2.98
N CYS A 38 1.84 -8.56 -2.97
CA CYS A 38 1.16 -7.30 -3.31
C CYS A 38 2.13 -6.25 -3.85
N LEU A 39 1.58 -5.14 -4.37
CA LEU A 39 2.34 -3.92 -4.63
C LEU A 39 2.30 -3.04 -3.38
N LYS A 40 3.46 -2.60 -2.90
CA LYS A 40 3.58 -1.65 -1.79
C LYS A 40 4.03 -0.29 -2.29
N ILE A 41 3.54 0.78 -1.68
CA ILE A 41 4.00 2.14 -2.02
C ILE A 41 5.42 2.33 -1.48
N LYS A 42 6.33 2.82 -2.33
CA LYS A 42 7.73 3.09 -1.95
C LYS A 42 7.83 4.27 -0.98
N PRO A 43 8.89 4.35 -0.14
CA PRO A 43 9.16 5.50 0.73
C PRO A 43 9.33 6.82 -0.04
N VAL A 44 9.77 6.77 -1.30
CA VAL A 44 9.71 7.89 -2.23
C VAL A 44 8.88 7.43 -3.42
N SER A 45 7.61 7.82 -3.44
CA SER A 45 6.63 7.32 -4.41
C SER A 45 6.23 8.37 -5.44
N LYS A 46 6.60 9.64 -5.27
CA LYS A 46 6.22 10.70 -6.21
C LYS A 46 6.85 10.47 -7.59
N ILE A 47 6.01 10.24 -8.60
CA ILE A 47 6.41 10.16 -10.00
C ILE A 47 5.41 10.98 -10.82
N GLU A 48 5.92 11.84 -11.70
CA GLU A 48 5.10 12.57 -12.68
C GLU A 48 5.68 12.36 -14.07
N LYS A 49 4.87 11.85 -14.99
CA LYS A 49 5.32 11.51 -16.35
C LYS A 49 4.14 11.59 -17.33
N GLU A 50 4.36 12.16 -18.51
CA GLU A 50 3.36 12.30 -19.58
C GLU A 50 2.01 12.89 -19.10
N GLY A 51 2.04 13.91 -18.22
CA GLY A 51 0.83 14.54 -17.68
C GLY A 51 0.04 13.69 -16.67
N THR A 52 0.61 12.57 -16.23
CA THR A 52 0.02 11.68 -15.21
C THR A 52 0.81 11.73 -13.91
N ILE A 53 0.07 11.67 -12.80
CA ILE A 53 0.59 11.52 -11.45
C ILE A 53 0.55 10.03 -11.12
N GLN A 54 1.73 9.44 -10.93
CA GLN A 54 1.92 8.02 -10.71
C GLN A 54 2.49 7.78 -9.31
N LEU A 55 2.35 6.55 -8.80
CA LEU A 55 3.01 6.12 -7.57
C LEU A 55 4.13 5.14 -7.89
N GLY A 56 5.32 5.40 -7.35
CA GLY A 56 6.38 4.41 -7.24
C GLY A 56 5.94 3.31 -6.29
N VAL A 57 5.95 2.06 -6.78
CA VAL A 57 5.60 0.87 -6.01
C VAL A 57 6.72 -0.16 -6.06
N GLU A 58 6.77 -1.03 -5.05
CA GLU A 58 7.66 -2.18 -4.99
C GLU A 58 6.85 -3.48 -4.92
N THR A 59 7.41 -4.54 -5.49
CA THR A 59 6.82 -5.88 -5.43
C THR A 59 7.15 -6.53 -4.09
N TYR A 60 6.11 -6.90 -3.33
CA TYR A 60 6.26 -7.69 -2.13
C TYR A 60 5.90 -9.15 -2.42
N GLY A 61 6.83 -10.08 -2.19
CA GLY A 61 6.63 -11.52 -2.47
C GLY A 61 6.74 -11.90 -3.96
N GLY A 62 6.31 -13.11 -4.31
CA GLY A 62 6.35 -13.68 -5.67
C GLY A 62 5.00 -13.65 -6.38
N GLY A 63 4.45 -12.46 -6.60
CA GLY A 63 3.13 -12.29 -7.21
C GLY A 63 3.09 -12.57 -8.71
N LEU A 64 1.91 -12.92 -9.21
CA LEU A 64 1.62 -12.96 -10.64
C LEU A 64 1.32 -11.54 -11.13
N TRP A 65 2.34 -10.72 -11.35
CA TRP A 65 2.19 -9.27 -11.53
C TRP A 65 1.32 -8.84 -12.71
N THR A 66 1.19 -9.71 -13.71
CA THR A 66 0.32 -9.47 -14.84
C THR A 66 -1.16 -9.42 -14.47
N THR A 67 -1.58 -10.06 -13.36
CA THR A 67 -2.97 -10.03 -12.88
C THR A 67 -3.35 -8.72 -12.19
N TRP A 68 -2.37 -7.86 -11.90
CA TRP A 68 -2.55 -6.54 -11.28
C TRP A 68 -2.83 -5.44 -12.30
N PHE A 69 -2.56 -5.71 -13.58
CA PHE A 69 -2.93 -4.79 -14.66
C PHE A 69 -4.45 -4.71 -14.78
N ASP A 70 -4.92 -3.52 -15.11
CA ASP A 70 -6.32 -3.25 -15.43
C ASP A 70 -7.31 -3.59 -14.30
N ARG A 71 -6.83 -3.59 -13.06
CA ARG A 71 -7.60 -3.69 -11.83
C ARG A 71 -7.94 -2.32 -11.26
N ASP A 72 -9.05 -2.29 -10.54
CA ASP A 72 -9.54 -1.15 -9.80
C ASP A 72 -8.98 -1.23 -8.37
N LEU A 73 -7.92 -0.47 -8.11
CA LEU A 73 -7.08 -0.65 -6.92
C LEU A 73 -7.34 0.41 -5.85
N GLY A 74 -7.43 -0.05 -4.61
CA GLY A 74 -7.43 0.75 -3.39
C GLY A 74 -6.10 0.63 -2.65
N VAL A 75 -5.98 1.31 -1.50
CA VAL A 75 -4.81 1.19 -0.61
C VAL A 75 -5.22 0.91 0.83
N ALA A 76 -4.49 0.00 1.48
CA ALA A 76 -4.70 -0.37 2.88
C ALA A 76 -3.36 -0.51 3.59
N GLY A 77 -3.33 -0.22 4.88
CA GLY A 77 -2.12 -0.39 5.67
C GLY A 77 -2.13 0.47 6.93
N ARG A 78 -0.97 1.01 7.28
CA ARG A 78 -0.82 1.87 8.45
C ARG A 78 -0.14 3.18 8.11
N VAL A 79 -0.52 4.21 8.85
CA VAL A 79 0.08 5.54 8.81
C VAL A 79 0.58 5.87 10.22
N PHE A 80 1.82 6.35 10.29
CA PHE A 80 2.41 6.84 11.52
C PHE A 80 2.03 8.31 11.69
N VAL A 81 1.28 8.61 12.74
CA VAL A 81 0.69 9.92 13.00
C VAL A 81 1.30 10.52 14.26
N ARG A 82 1.74 11.77 14.18
CA ARG A 82 2.18 12.57 15.32
C ARG A 82 0.98 13.06 16.13
N GLU A 83 0.91 12.67 17.40
CA GLU A 83 -0.11 13.17 18.35
C GLU A 83 0.40 14.39 19.14
N SER A 84 1.72 14.45 19.37
CA SER A 84 2.41 15.58 19.97
C SER A 84 3.88 15.60 19.52
N ASP A 85 4.63 16.65 19.86
CA ASP A 85 6.05 16.77 19.50
C ASP A 85 6.92 15.58 19.95
N THR A 86 6.47 14.83 20.96
CA THR A 86 7.19 13.71 21.55
C THR A 86 6.49 12.36 21.39
N SER A 87 5.31 12.31 20.76
CA SER A 87 4.53 11.07 20.65
C SER A 87 3.99 10.81 19.26
N MET A 88 4.03 9.53 18.88
CA MET A 88 3.59 9.03 17.59
C MET A 88 2.79 7.75 17.79
N THR A 89 1.70 7.61 17.04
CA THR A 89 0.85 6.42 17.04
C THR A 89 0.78 5.83 15.62
N SER A 90 0.53 4.52 15.53
CA SER A 90 0.22 3.87 14.26
C SER A 90 -1.30 3.78 14.14
N ARG A 91 -1.86 4.29 13.04
CA ARG A 91 -3.29 4.20 12.72
C ARG A 91 -3.48 3.37 11.46
N LEU A 92 -4.44 2.46 11.47
CA LEU A 92 -4.82 1.69 10.28
C LEU A 92 -5.64 2.58 9.34
N VAL A 93 -5.42 2.44 8.04
CA VAL A 93 -6.15 3.15 6.99
C VAL A 93 -6.64 2.16 5.94
N LEU A 94 -7.85 2.37 5.44
CA LEU A 94 -8.43 1.61 4.35
C LEU A 94 -9.16 2.57 3.41
N VAL A 95 -8.61 2.76 2.22
CA VAL A 95 -9.20 3.56 1.16
C VAL A 95 -9.96 2.58 0.25
N ASN A 96 -11.17 2.21 0.65
CA ASN A 96 -11.98 1.19 -0.02
C ASN A 96 -12.77 1.73 -1.22
N ARG A 97 -12.06 2.30 -2.19
CA ARG A 97 -12.61 2.77 -3.47
C ARG A 97 -11.49 2.80 -4.53
N PRO A 98 -11.81 2.68 -5.82
CA PRO A 98 -10.80 2.65 -6.87
C PRO A 98 -10.15 4.02 -7.02
N ILE A 99 -8.91 4.13 -6.54
CA ILE A 99 -8.10 5.35 -6.65
C ILE A 99 -6.83 5.15 -7.47
N LEU A 100 -6.48 3.90 -7.78
CA LEU A 100 -5.27 3.53 -8.49
C LEU A 100 -5.60 2.54 -9.59
N ARG A 101 -4.85 2.63 -10.69
CA ARG A 101 -4.91 1.65 -11.77
C ARG A 101 -3.55 1.49 -12.42
N VAL A 102 -3.14 0.25 -12.67
CA VAL A 102 -1.96 -0.09 -13.48
C VAL A 102 -2.44 -0.40 -14.89
N PRO A 103 -2.40 0.54 -15.85
CA PRO A 103 -2.96 0.34 -17.17
C PRO A 103 -2.06 -0.56 -18.03
N MET A 104 -2.65 -1.45 -18.82
CA MET A 104 -1.91 -2.22 -19.81
C MET A 104 -1.62 -1.39 -21.07
N LEU A 105 -0.45 -1.59 -21.68
CA LEU A 105 -0.16 -1.02 -22.99
C LEU A 105 -1.08 -1.62 -24.06
N ALA A 106 -1.71 -0.78 -24.87
CA ALA A 106 -2.59 -1.21 -25.96
C ALA A 106 -1.89 -2.22 -26.88
N ILE A 107 -2.58 -3.32 -27.21
CA ILE A 107 -2.03 -4.42 -28.01
C ILE A 107 -1.52 -3.98 -29.39
N HIS A 108 -2.12 -2.95 -29.98
CA HIS A 108 -1.73 -2.38 -31.28
C HIS A 108 -0.31 -1.78 -31.26
N LEU A 109 0.17 -1.39 -30.09
CA LEU A 109 1.51 -0.81 -29.88
C LEU A 109 2.55 -1.87 -29.48
N GLN A 110 2.14 -3.14 -29.38
CA GLN A 110 3.03 -4.24 -29.04
C GLN A 110 3.43 -5.02 -30.30
N ASP A 111 4.73 -5.29 -30.46
CA ASP A 111 5.20 -6.22 -31.48
C ASP A 111 4.75 -7.67 -31.16
N ALA A 112 4.93 -8.58 -32.12
CA ALA A 112 4.45 -9.96 -31.98
C ALA A 112 5.20 -10.75 -30.88
N ASP A 113 6.48 -10.46 -30.67
CA ASP A 113 7.32 -11.15 -29.71
C ASP A 113 7.00 -10.70 -28.28
N ALA A 114 6.82 -9.40 -28.05
CA ALA A 114 6.39 -8.83 -26.78
C ALA A 114 5.03 -9.39 -26.34
N ARG A 115 4.08 -9.50 -27.28
CA ARG A 115 2.76 -10.12 -27.03
C ARG A 115 2.86 -11.57 -26.58
N LYS A 116 3.84 -12.31 -27.10
CA LYS A 116 4.07 -13.72 -26.76
C LYS A 116 4.83 -13.89 -25.44
N ALA A 117 5.80 -13.01 -25.17
CA ALA A 117 6.66 -13.09 -23.99
C ALA A 117 5.95 -12.63 -22.71
N PHE A 118 5.01 -11.68 -22.84
CA PHE A 118 4.23 -11.13 -21.71
C PHE A 118 5.12 -10.71 -20.52
N SER A 119 6.31 -10.18 -20.84
CA SER A 119 7.29 -9.78 -19.84
C SER A 119 6.96 -8.40 -19.29
N VAL A 120 6.95 -8.31 -17.96
CA VAL A 120 6.64 -7.07 -17.23
C VAL A 120 7.90 -6.60 -16.52
N ASN A 121 8.35 -5.38 -16.82
CA ASN A 121 9.36 -4.72 -16.01
C ASN A 121 8.68 -4.20 -14.72
N ALA A 122 9.03 -4.78 -13.57
CA ALA A 122 8.40 -4.43 -12.30
C ALA A 122 8.62 -2.97 -11.87
N GLU A 123 9.72 -2.35 -12.28
CA GLU A 123 10.04 -0.96 -11.93
C GLU A 123 9.29 0.05 -12.81
N GLU A 124 9.18 -0.24 -14.11
CA GLU A 124 8.68 0.73 -15.10
C GLU A 124 7.21 0.51 -15.44
N HIS A 125 6.75 -0.74 -15.51
CA HIS A 125 5.42 -1.08 -16.04
C HIS A 125 4.35 -1.27 -14.95
N LEU A 126 4.73 -1.44 -13.67
CA LEU A 126 3.78 -1.64 -12.56
C LEU A 126 3.40 -0.35 -11.82
N ARG A 127 3.79 0.82 -12.34
CA ARG A 127 3.49 2.11 -11.72
C ARG A 127 2.00 2.42 -11.88
N PRO A 128 1.20 2.42 -10.79
CA PRO A 128 -0.19 2.82 -10.88
C PRO A 128 -0.31 4.33 -11.13
N ILE A 129 -1.34 4.71 -11.88
CA ILE A 129 -1.77 6.10 -12.06
C ILE A 129 -2.77 6.43 -10.96
N LEU A 130 -2.57 7.57 -10.30
CA LEU A 130 -3.46 8.13 -9.27
C LEU A 130 -4.38 9.22 -9.85
N ALA A 131 -3.83 10.13 -10.65
CA ALA A 131 -4.55 11.27 -11.20
C ALA A 131 -3.83 11.79 -12.46
N THR A 132 -4.46 12.73 -13.17
CA THR A 132 -3.78 13.56 -14.17
C THR A 132 -3.33 14.87 -13.55
N ALA A 133 -2.22 15.44 -14.04
CA ALA A 133 -1.74 16.76 -13.59
C ALA A 133 -2.81 17.84 -13.81
N ALA A 134 -3.49 17.82 -14.96
CA ALA A 134 -4.56 18.74 -15.28
C ALA A 134 -5.74 18.67 -14.29
N ALA A 135 -6.16 17.46 -13.89
CA ALA A 135 -7.23 17.31 -12.90
C ALA A 135 -6.78 17.80 -11.50
N ALA A 136 -5.52 17.57 -11.13
CA ALA A 136 -4.95 18.07 -9.88
C ALA A 136 -4.97 19.60 -9.83
N GLU A 137 -4.59 20.27 -10.93
CA GLU A 137 -4.65 21.74 -11.02
C GLU A 137 -6.07 22.27 -10.92
N LEU A 138 -7.03 21.66 -11.65
CA LEU A 138 -8.43 22.09 -11.65
C LEU A 138 -9.13 21.91 -10.30
N THR A 139 -8.73 20.91 -9.52
CA THR A 139 -9.28 20.63 -8.19
C THR A 139 -8.62 21.43 -7.08
N GLY A 140 -7.65 22.29 -7.41
CA GLY A 140 -6.94 23.11 -6.43
C GLY A 140 -5.99 22.30 -5.54
N ALA A 141 -5.42 21.22 -6.08
CA ALA A 141 -4.43 20.43 -5.35
C ALA A 141 -3.27 21.33 -4.89
N ARG A 142 -2.72 21.02 -3.70
CA ARG A 142 -1.61 21.80 -3.13
C ARG A 142 -0.41 21.79 -4.08
N PRO A 143 0.39 22.88 -4.11
CA PRO A 143 1.60 22.94 -4.92
C PRO A 143 2.53 21.76 -4.60
N VAL A 144 3.06 21.14 -5.66
CA VAL A 144 3.99 20.03 -5.51
C VAL A 144 5.38 20.57 -5.15
N ASP A 145 5.85 20.27 -3.95
CA ASP A 145 7.26 20.45 -3.60
C ASP A 145 8.09 19.40 -4.34
N LYS A 146 9.07 19.84 -5.15
CA LYS A 146 9.97 18.94 -5.90
C LYS A 146 10.81 18.05 -4.99
N SER A 147 11.11 18.49 -3.77
CA SER A 147 11.88 17.73 -2.78
C SER A 147 11.04 16.73 -1.98
N ALA A 148 9.70 16.82 -2.02
CA ALA A 148 8.83 15.94 -1.25
C ALA A 148 8.88 14.48 -1.74
N SER A 149 8.83 13.53 -0.81
CA SER A 149 8.86 12.09 -1.11
C SER A 149 7.58 11.59 -1.79
N HIS A 150 6.44 12.24 -1.54
CA HIS A 150 5.12 11.82 -1.99
C HIS A 150 4.37 12.97 -2.66
N HIS A 151 3.44 12.63 -3.56
CA HIS A 151 2.56 13.64 -4.16
C HIS A 151 1.53 14.14 -3.14
N PRO A 152 1.24 15.46 -3.06
CA PRO A 152 0.30 16.02 -2.07
C PRO A 152 -1.07 15.34 -2.06
N LEU A 153 -1.61 14.99 -3.23
CA LEU A 153 -2.89 14.26 -3.35
C LEU A 153 -2.95 12.96 -2.54
N LEU A 154 -1.86 12.19 -2.48
CA LEU A 154 -1.83 10.97 -1.67
C LEU A 154 -1.91 11.32 -0.18
N LEU A 155 -1.15 12.33 0.25
CA LEU A 155 -1.13 12.78 1.65
C LEU A 155 -2.48 13.39 2.06
N ASP A 156 -3.11 14.18 1.20
CA ASP A 156 -4.43 14.76 1.43
C ASP A 156 -5.50 13.68 1.56
N LEU A 157 -5.43 12.65 0.73
CA LEU A 157 -6.33 11.51 0.78
C LEU A 157 -6.18 10.72 2.08
N LEU A 158 -4.95 10.43 2.52
CA LEU A 158 -4.68 9.76 3.79
C LEU A 158 -5.10 10.60 5.00
N ALA A 159 -4.79 11.90 4.97
CA ALA A 159 -5.16 12.85 6.02
C ALA A 159 -6.68 12.94 6.18
N THR A 160 -7.40 12.98 5.06
CA THR A 160 -8.88 12.98 5.04
C THR A 160 -9.44 11.68 5.61
N GLU A 161 -8.94 10.52 5.17
CA GLU A 161 -9.40 9.20 5.62
C GLU A 161 -9.16 8.98 7.12
N LEU A 162 -8.11 9.59 7.69
CA LEU A 162 -7.73 9.48 9.10
C LEU A 162 -8.23 10.64 9.98
N ASN A 163 -8.84 11.66 9.39
CA ASN A 163 -9.23 12.91 10.05
C ASN A 163 -8.07 13.56 10.83
N VAL A 164 -6.93 13.74 10.17
CA VAL A 164 -5.72 14.39 10.71
C VAL A 164 -5.22 15.47 9.74
N SER A 165 -4.32 16.34 10.17
CA SER A 165 -3.63 17.23 9.23
C SER A 165 -2.50 16.48 8.51
N VAL A 166 -2.13 16.95 7.31
CA VAL A 166 -1.03 16.36 6.54
C VAL A 166 0.30 16.45 7.30
N ASP A 167 0.53 17.54 8.03
CA ASP A 167 1.76 17.74 8.81
C ASP A 167 1.90 16.76 9.99
N GLN A 168 0.83 16.07 10.37
CA GLN A 168 0.87 15.01 11.36
C GLN A 168 1.31 13.66 10.77
N ILE A 169 1.28 13.48 9.44
CA ILE A 169 1.71 12.23 8.79
C ILE A 169 3.24 12.19 8.79
N CYS A 170 3.81 11.29 9.58
CA CYS A 170 5.26 11.10 9.66
C CYS A 170 5.78 10.16 8.57
N ASP A 171 5.09 9.03 8.37
CA ASP A 171 5.44 7.96 7.43
C ASP A 171 4.25 7.01 7.26
N PHE A 172 4.32 6.05 6.33
CA PHE A 172 3.30 5.02 6.16
C PHE A 172 3.84 3.73 5.52
N GLU A 173 3.12 2.64 5.75
CA GLU A 173 3.29 1.39 5.03
C GLU A 173 1.95 1.01 4.42
N LEU A 174 1.86 1.12 3.10
CA LEU A 174 0.62 0.92 2.35
C LEU A 174 0.81 -0.14 1.26
N SER A 175 -0.12 -1.07 1.22
CA SER A 175 -0.28 -2.07 0.18
C SER A 175 -1.47 -1.72 -0.70
N LEU A 176 -1.33 -1.92 -2.00
CA LEU A 176 -2.45 -1.89 -2.93
C LEU A 176 -3.26 -3.18 -2.81
N PHE A 177 -4.56 -3.10 -3.06
CA PHE A 177 -5.46 -4.25 -3.11
C PHE A 177 -6.56 -4.04 -4.16
N ASP A 178 -7.14 -5.13 -4.66
CA ASP A 178 -8.27 -5.11 -5.60
C ASP A 178 -9.56 -4.73 -4.85
N THR A 179 -10.35 -3.79 -5.39
CA THR A 179 -11.56 -3.29 -4.74
C THR A 179 -12.83 -4.09 -5.07
N GLN A 180 -12.71 -5.14 -5.88
CA GLN A 180 -13.79 -6.05 -6.25
C GLN A 180 -14.29 -6.93 -5.09
#